data_AF-A0A0R3WUY8-F1
#
_entry.id   AF-A0A0R3WUY8-F1
#
_cell.length_a   1.000
_cell.length_b   1.000
_cell.length_c   1.000
_cell.angle_alpha   90.00
_cell.angle_beta   90.00
_cell.angle_gamma   90.00
#
_symmetry.space_group_name_H-M   'P 1'
#
loop_
_entity.id
_entity.type
_entity.pdbx_description
1 polymer ?
#
loop_
_entity_poly.entity_id
_entity_poly.type
_entity_poly.pdbx_seq_one_letter_code
_entity_poly.pdbx_strand_id
1 'polypeptide(L)'
;MNVTTVLCCRMTPLQKAAVVRLVSHGLDGVGGGGRPVTAAVGDGGNDVAMLLEASVGIGIYGNEGRQAVRASDYAMPLFRHLRRLILVHGHWNYYRISMTANIFYFKNVAFVAIQLYQMFYDGFSGQSMFDSLFYTIYNLTFTFVGPFLYGIFEQHISSKDLMHRPYLYRLMNLSANLRCWYVLLWVVDGWWHGTVIYYVCYCVLVGGMNFSEAQFFQSDTSYAVVDFNMFSNACYIYLVVTVTMRIVVMSKYLNRCIIIGLFVTGFINLAIMYIYQRSHDKISMPPPPPAVRSLVLLGGDDLGDTC
;
A
#
# COMPACT_ATOMS: atom_id res chain seq x y z
N MET A 1 -22.14 -22.39 -24.16
CA MET A 1 -21.71 -23.49 -25.07
C MET A 1 -21.70 -24.79 -24.26
N ASN A 2 -22.61 -25.73 -24.56
CA ASN A 2 -22.69 -27.02 -23.89
C ASN A 2 -21.87 -28.09 -24.63
N VAL A 3 -20.56 -27.86 -24.76
CA VAL A 3 -19.61 -28.85 -25.30
C VAL A 3 -18.42 -28.92 -24.36
N THR A 4 -18.00 -30.13 -23.99
CA THR A 4 -16.90 -30.35 -23.04
C THR A 4 -15.51 -30.19 -23.66
N THR A 5 -15.38 -30.43 -24.97
CA THR A 5 -14.10 -30.36 -25.68
C THR A 5 -14.33 -30.02 -27.15
N VAL A 6 -13.48 -29.14 -27.70
CA VAL A 6 -13.50 -28.76 -29.12
C VAL A 6 -12.15 -29.12 -29.72
N LEU A 7 -12.17 -29.82 -30.85
CA LEU A 7 -10.99 -30.18 -31.63
C LEU A 7 -11.06 -29.50 -32.99
N CYS A 8 -10.04 -28.72 -33.31
CA CYS A 8 -9.93 -28.04 -34.60
C CYS A 8 -8.74 -28.63 -35.38
N CYS A 9 -9.00 -29.14 -36.58
CA CYS A 9 -8.02 -29.87 -37.39
C CYS A 9 -7.57 -29.05 -38.61
N ARG A 10 -6.32 -29.26 -39.05
CA ARG A 10 -5.73 -28.67 -40.27
C ARG A 10 -5.89 -27.14 -40.38
N MET A 11 -5.80 -26.44 -39.25
CA MET A 11 -5.87 -24.98 -39.21
C MET A 11 -4.57 -24.32 -39.65
N THR A 12 -4.68 -23.25 -40.42
CA THR A 12 -3.56 -22.35 -40.70
C THR A 12 -3.21 -21.50 -39.46
N PRO A 13 -1.99 -20.94 -39.35
CA PRO A 13 -1.60 -20.08 -38.22
C PRO A 13 -2.59 -18.93 -37.96
N LEU A 14 -3.09 -18.29 -39.03
CA LEU A 14 -4.07 -17.21 -38.94
C LEU A 14 -5.45 -17.70 -38.44
N GLN A 15 -5.87 -18.90 -38.83
CA GLN A 15 -7.12 -19.49 -38.35
C GLN A 15 -7.04 -19.82 -36.86
N LYS A 16 -5.90 -20.32 -36.37
CA LYS A 16 -5.66 -20.55 -34.94
C LYS A 16 -5.84 -19.26 -34.12
N ALA A 17 -5.21 -18.17 -34.57
CA ALA A 17 -5.35 -16.87 -33.94
C ALA A 17 -6.81 -16.35 -33.97
N ALA A 18 -7.50 -16.51 -35.10
CA ALA A 18 -8.90 -16.10 -35.24
C ALA A 18 -9.83 -16.82 -34.23
N VAL A 19 -9.59 -18.11 -33.95
CA VAL A 19 -10.34 -18.84 -32.91
C VAL A 19 -10.09 -18.26 -31.52
N VAL A 20 -8.83 -17.95 -31.18
CA VAL A 20 -8.50 -17.32 -29.89
C VAL A 20 -9.16 -15.95 -29.75
N ARG A 21 -9.11 -15.13 -30.81
CA ARG A 21 -9.79 -13.83 -30.86
C ARG A 21 -11.30 -13.98 -30.67
N LEU A 22 -11.92 -14.95 -31.34
CA LEU A 22 -13.35 -15.23 -31.21
C LEU A 22 -13.73 -15.62 -29.79
N VAL A 23 -12.94 -16.46 -29.11
CA VAL A 23 -13.20 -16.85 -27.71
C VAL A 23 -12.99 -15.67 -26.77
N SER A 24 -11.94 -14.88 -26.99
CA SER A 24 -11.59 -13.76 -26.12
C SER A 24 -12.59 -12.61 -26.21
N HIS A 25 -13.12 -12.30 -27.40
CA HIS A 25 -14.06 -11.20 -27.61
C HIS A 25 -15.53 -11.64 -27.70
N GLY A 26 -15.80 -12.80 -28.29
CA GLY A 26 -17.15 -13.27 -28.59
C GLY A 26 -17.88 -13.91 -27.41
N LEU A 27 -17.19 -14.21 -26.31
CA LEU A 27 -17.79 -14.72 -25.08
C LEU A 27 -17.92 -13.67 -23.97
N ASP A 28 -17.69 -12.39 -24.31
CA ASP A 28 -17.90 -11.31 -23.35
C ASP A 28 -19.39 -11.24 -22.96
N GLY A 29 -19.69 -11.26 -21.66
CA GLY A 29 -21.05 -11.22 -21.13
C GLY A 29 -21.84 -12.54 -21.14
N VAL A 30 -21.31 -13.64 -21.68
CA VAL A 30 -21.99 -14.94 -21.65
C VAL A 30 -21.86 -15.56 -20.24
N GLY A 31 -22.93 -15.45 -19.44
CA GLY A 31 -23.01 -16.02 -18.08
C GLY A 31 -22.81 -15.02 -16.94
N GLY A 32 -22.98 -13.71 -17.20
CA GLY A 32 -22.84 -12.65 -16.19
C GLY A 32 -21.40 -12.41 -15.72
N GLY A 33 -20.42 -13.05 -16.35
CA GLY A 33 -18.99 -12.83 -16.16
C GLY A 33 -18.41 -11.93 -17.25
N GLY A 34 -17.40 -11.14 -16.89
CA GLY A 34 -16.64 -10.35 -17.87
C GLY A 34 -15.76 -11.21 -18.79
N ARG A 35 -15.11 -10.54 -19.74
CA ARG A 35 -14.19 -11.11 -20.73
C ARG A 35 -13.33 -12.27 -20.18
N PRO A 36 -13.34 -13.47 -20.82
CA PRO A 36 -12.54 -14.59 -20.36
C PRO A 36 -11.04 -14.37 -20.64
N VAL A 37 -10.20 -14.82 -19.71
CA VAL A 37 -8.75 -14.83 -19.88
C VAL A 37 -8.36 -16.08 -20.68
N THR A 38 -7.74 -15.89 -21.83
CA THR A 38 -7.31 -16.98 -22.72
C THR A 38 -5.81 -17.24 -22.56
N ALA A 39 -5.42 -18.51 -22.56
CA ALA A 39 -4.01 -18.92 -22.59
C ALA A 39 -3.76 -19.82 -23.80
N ALA A 40 -2.71 -19.54 -24.56
CA ALA A 40 -2.29 -20.35 -25.70
C ALA A 40 -0.94 -21.00 -25.41
N VAL A 41 -0.77 -22.24 -25.87
CA VAL A 41 0.46 -23.01 -25.72
C VAL A 41 0.90 -23.51 -27.09
N GLY A 42 2.17 -23.35 -27.43
CA GLY A 42 2.72 -23.80 -28.72
C GLY A 42 4.23 -23.94 -28.68
N ASP A 43 4.79 -24.70 -29.62
CA ASP A 43 6.22 -25.03 -29.70
C ASP A 43 6.85 -24.63 -31.05
N GLY A 44 6.06 -24.57 -32.12
CA GLY A 44 6.51 -24.26 -33.47
C GLY A 44 6.21 -22.83 -33.94
N GLY A 45 6.83 -22.43 -35.06
CA GLY A 45 6.58 -21.14 -35.72
C GLY A 45 5.11 -20.95 -36.15
N ASN A 46 4.39 -22.04 -36.38
CA ASN A 46 2.98 -22.05 -36.77
C ASN A 46 2.03 -21.57 -35.65
N ASP A 47 2.49 -21.53 -34.40
CA ASP A 47 1.69 -21.13 -33.24
C ASP A 47 1.98 -19.70 -32.81
N VAL A 48 2.95 -19.01 -33.42
CA VAL A 48 3.34 -17.63 -33.05
C VAL A 48 2.15 -16.67 -33.08
N ALA A 49 1.34 -16.71 -34.16
CA ALA A 49 0.17 -15.86 -34.28
C ALA A 49 -0.91 -16.17 -33.22
N MET A 50 -1.06 -17.44 -32.83
CA MET A 50 -1.97 -17.87 -31.78
C MET A 50 -1.51 -17.42 -30.39
N LEU A 51 -0.19 -17.50 -30.13
CA LEU A 51 0.43 -17.09 -28.88
C LEU A 51 0.28 -15.59 -28.62
N LEU A 52 0.49 -14.77 -29.65
CA LEU A 52 0.38 -13.31 -29.57
C LEU A 52 -1.06 -12.82 -29.41
N GLU A 53 -2.04 -13.60 -29.90
CA GLU A 53 -3.46 -13.23 -29.82
C GLU A 53 -4.11 -13.64 -28.48
N ALA A 54 -3.51 -14.58 -27.74
CA ALA A 54 -3.99 -14.98 -26.43
C ALA A 54 -3.65 -13.93 -25.35
N SER A 55 -4.41 -13.92 -24.26
CA SER A 55 -4.08 -13.05 -23.11
C SER A 55 -2.76 -13.44 -22.43
N VAL A 56 -2.40 -14.73 -22.51
CA VAL A 56 -1.10 -15.25 -22.06
C VAL A 56 -0.58 -16.26 -23.07
N GLY A 57 0.57 -15.97 -23.67
CA GLY A 57 1.28 -16.86 -24.58
C GLY A 57 2.32 -17.71 -23.86
N ILE A 58 2.30 -19.03 -24.04
CA ILE A 58 3.23 -19.96 -23.42
C ILE A 58 3.95 -20.78 -24.48
N GLY A 59 5.26 -20.56 -24.62
CA GLY A 59 6.13 -21.24 -25.55
C GLY A 59 6.77 -22.46 -24.91
N ILE A 60 6.72 -23.60 -25.61
CA ILE A 60 7.43 -24.82 -25.23
C ILE A 60 8.68 -24.95 -26.10
N TYR A 61 9.81 -25.31 -25.49
CA TYR A 61 11.00 -25.65 -26.26
C TYR A 61 10.75 -26.93 -27.06
N GLY A 62 10.48 -26.78 -28.36
CA GLY A 62 10.30 -27.86 -29.31
C GLY A 62 11.52 -28.08 -30.20
N ASN A 63 11.49 -29.19 -30.94
CA ASN A 63 12.48 -29.50 -31.98
C ASN A 63 12.23 -28.72 -33.29
N GLU A 64 11.02 -28.17 -33.47
CA GLU A 64 10.62 -27.43 -34.68
C GLU A 64 11.19 -25.99 -34.74
N GLY A 65 11.85 -25.54 -33.67
CA GLY A 65 12.52 -24.25 -33.62
C GLY A 65 12.24 -23.47 -32.33
N ARG A 66 12.92 -22.33 -32.17
CA ARG A 66 12.79 -21.46 -30.99
C ARG A 66 11.88 -20.25 -31.22
N GLN A 67 11.14 -20.23 -32.32
CA GLN A 67 10.31 -19.08 -32.69
C GLN A 67 9.13 -18.89 -31.73
N ALA A 68 8.42 -19.97 -31.37
CA ALA A 68 7.32 -19.91 -30.40
C ALA A 68 7.77 -19.35 -29.05
N VAL A 69 8.89 -19.87 -28.54
CA VAL A 69 9.49 -19.45 -27.26
C VAL A 69 9.88 -17.96 -27.26
N ARG A 70 10.37 -17.45 -28.38
CA ARG A 70 10.74 -16.03 -28.50
C ARG A 70 9.54 -15.10 -28.60
N ALA A 71 8.41 -15.61 -29.09
CA ALA A 71 7.17 -14.85 -29.25
C ALA A 71 6.21 -15.00 -28.06
N SER A 72 6.47 -15.91 -27.12
CA SER A 72 5.64 -16.17 -25.95
C SER A 72 6.04 -15.36 -24.73
N ASP A 73 5.09 -15.09 -23.83
CA ASP A 73 5.34 -14.44 -22.52
C ASP A 73 6.13 -15.35 -21.57
N TYR A 74 5.83 -16.66 -21.59
CA TYR A 74 6.49 -17.65 -20.75
C TYR A 74 7.11 -18.76 -21.59
N ALA A 75 8.40 -19.04 -21.34
CA ALA A 75 9.13 -20.14 -21.94
C ALA A 75 9.24 -21.32 -20.96
N MET A 76 8.88 -22.53 -21.39
CA MET A 76 9.03 -23.74 -20.59
C MET A 76 9.62 -24.90 -21.39
N PRO A 77 10.44 -25.78 -20.77
CA PRO A 77 11.08 -26.89 -21.49
C PRO A 77 10.12 -28.02 -21.86
N LEU A 78 9.07 -28.26 -21.07
CA LEU A 78 8.17 -29.41 -21.22
C LEU A 78 6.75 -29.04 -20.80
N PHE A 79 5.75 -29.60 -21.48
CA PHE A 79 4.33 -29.37 -21.19
C PHE A 79 3.93 -29.70 -19.75
N ARG A 80 4.58 -30.70 -19.11
CA ARG A 80 4.29 -31.07 -17.71
C ARG A 80 4.44 -29.93 -16.69
N HIS A 81 5.28 -28.92 -16.99
CA HIS A 81 5.48 -27.78 -16.10
C HIS A 81 4.34 -26.76 -16.16
N LEU A 82 3.51 -26.81 -17.21
CA LEU A 82 2.34 -25.94 -17.38
C LEU A 82 1.40 -26.00 -16.18
N ARG A 83 1.18 -27.21 -15.64
CA ARG A 83 0.34 -27.42 -14.45
C ARG A 83 0.86 -26.61 -13.25
N ARG A 84 2.19 -26.58 -13.05
CA ARG A 84 2.81 -25.84 -11.94
C ARG A 84 2.84 -24.33 -12.20
N LEU A 85 3.03 -23.92 -13.45
CA LEU A 85 2.98 -22.50 -13.82
C LEU A 85 1.60 -21.91 -13.49
N ILE A 86 0.53 -22.55 -13.97
CA ILE A 86 -0.83 -22.02 -13.78
C ILE A 86 -1.30 -22.17 -12.34
N LEU A 87 -1.25 -23.39 -11.78
CA LEU A 87 -1.87 -23.66 -10.47
C LEU A 87 -1.09 -23.08 -9.29
N VAL A 88 0.23 -22.95 -9.39
CA VAL A 88 1.06 -22.44 -8.28
C VAL A 88 1.38 -20.97 -8.51
N HIS A 89 2.07 -20.65 -9.61
CA HIS A 89 2.56 -19.29 -9.84
C HIS A 89 1.42 -18.35 -10.23
N GLY A 90 0.49 -18.79 -11.10
CA GLY A 90 -0.71 -18.02 -11.43
C GLY A 90 -1.57 -17.73 -10.18
N HIS A 91 -1.77 -18.73 -9.33
CA HIS A 91 -2.51 -18.59 -8.07
C HIS A 91 -1.86 -17.60 -7.11
N TRP A 92 -0.55 -17.75 -6.87
CA TRP A 92 0.19 -16.82 -6.01
C TRP A 92 0.22 -15.40 -6.55
N ASN A 93 0.52 -15.22 -7.84
CA ASN A 93 0.63 -13.89 -8.44
C ASN A 93 -0.70 -13.15 -8.42
N TYR A 94 -1.81 -13.82 -8.75
CA TYR A 94 -3.13 -13.22 -8.64
C TYR A 94 -3.45 -12.78 -7.20
N TYR A 95 -3.22 -13.66 -6.22
CA TYR A 95 -3.47 -13.33 -4.81
C TYR A 95 -2.59 -12.16 -4.33
N ARG A 96 -1.30 -12.19 -4.67
CA ARG A 96 -0.32 -11.16 -4.32
C ARG A 96 -0.73 -9.79 -4.86
N ILE A 97 -1.02 -9.69 -6.15
CA ILE A 97 -1.39 -8.42 -6.79
C ILE A 97 -2.72 -7.91 -6.24
N SER A 98 -3.75 -8.76 -6.19
CA SER A 98 -5.08 -8.36 -5.71
C SER A 98 -5.05 -7.88 -4.26
N MET A 99 -4.35 -8.60 -3.40
CA MET A 99 -4.27 -8.27 -1.99
C MET A 99 -3.40 -7.04 -1.72
N THR A 100 -2.29 -6.88 -2.45
CA THR A 100 -1.45 -5.67 -2.37
C THR A 100 -2.24 -4.43 -2.80
N ALA A 101 -3.06 -4.53 -3.86
CA ALA A 101 -3.94 -3.44 -4.28
C ALA A 101 -4.99 -3.09 -3.21
N ASN A 102 -5.61 -4.10 -2.57
CA ASN A 102 -6.56 -3.86 -1.48
C ASN A 102 -5.92 -3.19 -0.25
N ILE A 103 -4.72 -3.62 0.14
CA ILE A 103 -3.93 -2.95 1.19
C ILE A 103 -3.61 -1.51 0.79
N PHE A 104 -3.34 -1.27 -0.51
CA PHE A 104 -3.11 0.06 -1.03
C PHE A 104 -4.34 0.96 -0.91
N TYR A 105 -5.53 0.48 -1.25
CA TYR A 105 -6.76 1.25 -1.04
C TYR A 105 -7.01 1.53 0.44
N PHE A 106 -6.92 0.52 1.31
CA PHE A 106 -7.15 0.65 2.74
C PHE A 106 -6.31 1.78 3.38
N LYS A 107 -4.99 1.75 3.19
CA LYS A 107 -4.08 2.72 3.84
C LYS A 107 -4.30 4.15 3.34
N ASN A 108 -4.51 4.32 2.03
CA ASN A 108 -4.68 5.64 1.43
C ASN A 108 -6.00 6.26 1.88
N VAL A 109 -7.06 5.46 1.95
CA VAL A 109 -8.35 5.92 2.47
C VAL A 109 -8.23 6.27 3.95
N ALA A 110 -7.53 5.47 4.77
CA ALA A 110 -7.31 5.81 6.17
C ALA A 110 -6.56 7.15 6.35
N PHE A 111 -5.56 7.41 5.51
CA PHE A 111 -4.80 8.67 5.52
C PHE A 111 -5.66 9.87 5.09
N VAL A 112 -6.45 9.72 4.03
CA VAL A 112 -7.36 10.78 3.54
C VAL A 112 -8.49 11.02 4.53
N ALA A 113 -9.04 9.99 5.16
CA ALA A 113 -10.12 10.13 6.14
C ALA A 113 -9.71 11.04 7.31
N ILE A 114 -8.49 10.89 7.84
CA ILE A 114 -7.95 11.76 8.90
C ILE A 114 -7.94 13.24 8.46
N GLN A 115 -7.46 13.52 7.24
CA GLN A 115 -7.43 14.89 6.71
C GLN A 115 -8.84 15.44 6.50
N LEU A 116 -9.76 14.60 6.01
CA LEU A 116 -11.14 15.00 5.75
C LEU A 116 -11.87 15.36 7.05
N TYR A 117 -11.66 14.63 8.15
CA TYR A 117 -12.18 15.04 9.45
C TYR A 117 -11.60 16.39 9.88
N GLN A 118 -10.29 16.58 9.74
CA GLN A 118 -9.67 17.86 10.08
C GLN A 118 -10.25 19.03 9.28
N MET A 119 -10.48 18.84 7.97
CA MET A 119 -11.11 19.86 7.11
C MET A 119 -12.51 20.28 7.59
N PHE A 120 -13.30 19.35 8.15
CA PHE A 120 -14.60 19.68 8.73
C PHE A 120 -14.48 20.52 10.00
N TYR A 121 -13.51 20.23 10.86
CA TYR A 121 -13.29 20.98 12.11
C TYR A 121 -12.64 22.35 11.88
N ASP A 122 -11.85 22.50 10.81
CA ASP A 122 -11.19 23.77 10.44
C ASP A 122 -12.09 24.69 9.58
N GLY A 123 -13.38 24.38 9.44
CA GLY A 123 -14.34 25.18 8.69
C GLY A 123 -14.00 25.32 7.20
N PHE A 124 -13.35 24.31 6.60
CA PHE A 124 -12.86 24.34 5.21
C PHE A 124 -11.85 25.48 4.91
N SER A 125 -11.10 25.94 5.91
CA SER A 125 -10.05 26.96 5.72
C SER A 125 -8.88 26.51 4.83
N GLY A 126 -8.81 25.24 4.46
CA GLY A 126 -7.78 24.68 3.58
C GLY A 126 -6.44 24.41 4.28
N GLN A 127 -6.39 24.49 5.61
CA GLN A 127 -5.20 24.11 6.36
C GLN A 127 -4.98 22.59 6.29
N SER A 128 -3.79 22.19 5.82
CA SER A 128 -3.42 20.78 5.75
C SER A 128 -3.01 20.30 7.13
N MET A 129 -3.57 19.17 7.56
CA MET A 129 -3.19 18.51 8.81
C MET A 129 -1.72 18.10 8.81
N PHE A 130 -1.24 17.53 7.70
CA PHE A 130 0.14 17.07 7.58
C PHE A 130 0.97 18.08 6.79
N ASP A 131 2.21 18.28 7.21
CA ASP A 131 3.17 19.02 6.41
C ASP A 131 3.43 18.32 5.07
N SER A 132 3.80 19.11 4.06
CA SER A 132 4.04 18.65 2.68
C SER A 132 5.10 17.54 2.61
N LEU A 133 6.09 17.59 3.51
CA LEU A 133 7.09 16.53 3.64
C LEU A 133 6.46 15.23 4.13
N PHE A 134 5.62 15.26 5.17
CA PHE A 134 4.95 14.06 5.68
C PHE A 134 3.99 13.46 4.66
N TYR A 135 3.28 14.30 3.90
CA TYR A 135 2.42 13.86 2.80
C TYR A 135 3.21 13.10 1.71
N THR A 136 4.40 13.60 1.37
CA THR A 136 5.27 12.99 0.36
C THR A 136 5.93 11.71 0.87
N ILE A 137 6.48 11.75 2.09
CA ILE A 137 7.15 10.60 2.75
C ILE A 137 6.15 9.47 2.94
N TYR A 138 4.92 9.77 3.36
CA TYR A 138 3.86 8.77 3.51
C TYR A 138 3.65 7.96 2.22
N ASN A 139 3.61 8.65 1.08
CA ASN A 139 3.45 8.04 -0.25
C ASN A 139 4.74 7.39 -0.79
N LEU A 140 5.91 7.67 -0.23
CA LEU A 140 7.19 7.14 -0.72
C LEU A 140 7.69 5.94 0.09
N THR A 141 7.90 6.10 1.40
CA THR A 141 8.54 5.07 2.25
C THR A 141 7.54 4.01 2.74
N PHE A 142 6.41 4.44 3.30
CA PHE A 142 5.40 3.50 3.82
C PHE A 142 4.57 2.86 2.74
N THR A 143 4.38 3.59 1.66
CA THR A 143 3.40 3.24 0.65
C THR A 143 3.89 2.16 -0.28
N PHE A 144 5.20 2.05 -0.43
CA PHE A 144 5.83 1.07 -1.29
C PHE A 144 6.33 -0.14 -0.48
N VAL A 145 7.26 0.04 0.46
CA VAL A 145 8.09 -1.06 0.97
C VAL A 145 7.28 -2.19 1.62
N GLY A 146 6.38 -1.87 2.56
CA GLY A 146 5.57 -2.87 3.27
C GLY A 146 4.65 -3.67 2.34
N PRO A 147 3.71 -3.01 1.63
CA PRO A 147 2.83 -3.68 0.67
C PRO A 147 3.59 -4.38 -0.47
N PHE A 148 4.72 -3.84 -0.92
CA PHE A 148 5.57 -4.44 -1.95
C PHE A 148 6.21 -5.74 -1.49
N LEU A 149 6.82 -5.75 -0.29
CA LEU A 149 7.42 -6.96 0.26
C LEU A 149 6.36 -8.04 0.55
N TYR A 150 5.18 -7.64 1.02
CA TYR A 150 4.02 -8.51 1.09
C TYR A 150 3.68 -9.08 -0.29
N GLY A 151 3.55 -8.23 -1.32
CA GLY A 151 3.24 -8.62 -2.68
C GLY A 151 4.26 -9.56 -3.33
N ILE A 152 5.54 -9.53 -2.93
CA ILE A 152 6.56 -10.43 -3.48
C ILE A 152 6.62 -11.76 -2.74
N PHE A 153 6.62 -11.71 -1.41
CA PHE A 153 7.00 -12.86 -0.58
C PHE A 153 5.81 -13.63 -0.01
N GLU A 154 4.59 -13.10 -0.08
CA GLU A 154 3.41 -13.75 0.50
C GLU A 154 3.13 -15.11 -0.17
N GLN A 155 2.85 -16.11 0.66
CA GLN A 155 2.45 -17.45 0.25
C GLN A 155 1.29 -17.94 1.12
N HIS A 156 0.08 -17.55 0.75
CA HIS A 156 -1.10 -17.88 1.55
C HIS A 156 -1.47 -19.38 1.56
N ILE A 157 -1.03 -20.16 0.56
CA ILE A 157 -1.20 -21.62 0.44
C ILE A 157 0.09 -22.23 -0.11
N SER A 158 0.49 -23.39 0.42
CA SER A 158 1.69 -24.12 0.00
C SER A 158 1.59 -24.63 -1.45
N SER A 159 2.74 -24.71 -2.13
CA SER A 159 2.83 -25.22 -3.51
C SER A 159 2.31 -26.66 -3.64
N LYS A 160 2.52 -27.50 -2.62
CA LYS A 160 2.07 -28.90 -2.61
C LYS A 160 0.54 -28.98 -2.59
N ASP A 161 -0.09 -28.15 -1.77
CA ASP A 161 -1.54 -28.07 -1.65
C ASP A 161 -2.20 -27.59 -2.94
N LEU A 162 -1.66 -26.55 -3.56
CA LEU A 162 -2.16 -26.03 -4.84
C LEU A 162 -2.06 -27.05 -5.97
N MET A 163 -1.00 -27.86 -5.97
CA MET A 163 -0.86 -28.95 -6.94
C MET A 163 -1.84 -30.09 -6.69
N HIS A 164 -2.12 -30.43 -5.42
CA HIS A 164 -3.05 -31.52 -5.07
C HIS A 164 -4.53 -31.12 -5.23
N ARG A 165 -4.87 -29.83 -5.05
CA ARG A 165 -6.25 -29.33 -5.06
C ARG A 165 -6.50 -28.29 -6.18
N PRO A 166 -6.63 -28.70 -7.45
CA PRO A 166 -6.84 -27.78 -8.58
C PRO A 166 -8.11 -26.92 -8.49
N TYR A 167 -9.13 -27.37 -7.75
CA TYR A 167 -10.38 -26.61 -7.59
C TYR A 167 -10.15 -25.23 -6.92
N LEU A 168 -9.06 -25.05 -6.17
CA LEU A 168 -8.70 -23.77 -5.55
C LEU A 168 -8.46 -22.67 -6.59
N TYR A 169 -7.96 -23.03 -7.77
CA TYR A 169 -7.76 -22.07 -8.87
C TYR A 169 -9.10 -21.55 -9.41
N ARG A 170 -10.13 -22.40 -9.44
CA ARG A 170 -11.49 -22.01 -9.89
C ARG A 170 -12.12 -20.98 -8.97
N LEU A 171 -11.80 -21.00 -7.67
CA LEU A 171 -12.35 -20.03 -6.70
C LEU A 171 -11.90 -18.60 -7.00
N MET A 172 -10.75 -18.42 -7.65
CA MET A 172 -10.23 -17.11 -8.04
C MET A 172 -10.79 -16.59 -9.37
N ASN A 173 -11.64 -17.37 -10.05
CA ASN A 173 -12.15 -17.00 -11.36
C ASN A 173 -12.96 -15.69 -11.29
N LEU A 174 -12.96 -14.92 -12.39
CA LEU A 174 -13.65 -13.63 -12.51
C LEU A 174 -13.19 -12.58 -11.49
N SER A 175 -11.88 -12.52 -11.24
CA SER A 175 -11.26 -11.48 -10.41
C SER A 175 -11.94 -11.30 -9.05
N ALA A 176 -12.29 -12.40 -8.37
CA ALA A 176 -13.07 -12.38 -7.12
C ALA A 176 -12.55 -11.39 -6.06
N ASN A 177 -11.23 -11.29 -5.90
CA ASN A 177 -10.58 -10.41 -4.91
C ASN A 177 -10.50 -8.93 -5.33
N LEU A 178 -10.86 -8.59 -6.57
CA LEU A 178 -10.85 -7.23 -7.11
C LEU A 178 -12.26 -6.81 -7.59
N ARG A 179 -13.29 -7.55 -7.20
CA ARG A 179 -14.67 -7.11 -7.46
C ARG A 179 -14.94 -5.81 -6.71
N CYS A 180 -15.65 -4.90 -7.36
CA CYS A 180 -15.97 -3.58 -6.82
C CYS A 180 -16.53 -3.66 -5.38
N TRP A 181 -17.48 -4.57 -5.12
CA TRP A 181 -18.06 -4.75 -3.79
C TRP A 181 -17.01 -5.10 -2.72
N TYR A 182 -16.03 -5.95 -3.06
CA TYR A 182 -14.99 -6.38 -2.12
C TYR A 182 -14.02 -5.23 -1.88
N VAL A 183 -13.59 -4.53 -2.94
CA VAL A 183 -12.75 -3.33 -2.83
C VAL A 183 -13.45 -2.25 -1.98
N LEU A 184 -14.76 -2.07 -2.13
CA LEU A 184 -15.54 -1.13 -1.31
C LEU A 184 -15.50 -1.50 0.18
N LEU A 185 -15.53 -2.78 0.55
CA LEU A 185 -15.33 -3.18 1.94
C LEU A 185 -13.97 -2.72 2.49
N TRP A 186 -12.91 -2.80 1.68
CA TRP A 186 -11.58 -2.33 2.08
C TRP A 186 -11.50 -0.82 2.22
N VAL A 187 -12.21 -0.10 1.36
CA VAL A 187 -12.35 1.37 1.45
C VAL A 187 -13.07 1.75 2.74
N VAL A 188 -14.21 1.11 3.04
CA VAL A 188 -14.97 1.35 4.27
C VAL A 188 -14.16 0.99 5.52
N ASP A 189 -13.43 -0.12 5.50
CA ASP A 189 -12.54 -0.53 6.59
C ASP A 189 -11.40 0.49 6.80
N GLY A 190 -10.82 1.01 5.71
CA GLY A 190 -9.82 2.08 5.77
C GLY A 190 -10.38 3.38 6.35
N TRP A 191 -11.59 3.76 5.92
CA TRP A 191 -12.30 4.92 6.45
C TRP A 191 -12.56 4.78 7.95
N TRP A 192 -13.03 3.62 8.38
CA TRP A 192 -13.25 3.31 9.79
C TRP A 192 -11.96 3.47 10.61
N HIS A 193 -10.85 2.90 10.14
CA HIS A 193 -9.56 3.01 10.85
C HIS A 193 -9.07 4.47 10.91
N GLY A 194 -9.18 5.23 9.82
CA GLY A 194 -8.83 6.66 9.82
C GLY A 194 -9.70 7.47 10.79
N THR A 195 -10.99 7.16 10.85
CA THR A 195 -11.95 7.77 11.80
C THR A 195 -11.55 7.50 13.24
N VAL A 196 -11.27 6.24 13.58
CA VAL A 196 -10.86 5.85 14.94
C VAL A 196 -9.56 6.53 15.33
N ILE A 197 -8.56 6.55 14.45
CA ILE A 197 -7.27 7.20 14.73
C ILE A 197 -7.48 8.69 15.04
N TYR A 198 -8.25 9.39 14.22
CA TYR A 198 -8.51 10.82 14.42
C TYR A 198 -9.17 11.09 15.78
N TYR A 199 -10.28 10.42 16.08
CA TYR A 199 -11.02 10.65 17.33
C TYR A 199 -10.26 10.20 18.57
N VAL A 200 -9.52 9.08 18.50
CA VAL A 200 -8.67 8.65 19.62
C VAL A 200 -7.58 9.68 19.90
N CYS A 201 -6.89 10.17 18.87
CA CYS A 201 -5.88 11.21 19.05
C CYS A 201 -6.49 12.49 19.60
N TYR A 202 -7.69 12.87 19.13
CA TYR A 202 -8.38 14.08 19.57
C TYR A 202 -8.76 13.98 21.05
N CYS A 203 -9.38 12.87 21.46
CA CYS A 203 -9.78 12.65 22.85
C CYS A 203 -8.58 12.60 23.80
N VAL A 204 -7.47 11.98 23.39
CA VAL A 204 -6.27 11.81 24.24
C VAL A 204 -5.47 13.11 24.34
N LEU A 205 -5.26 13.83 23.25
CA LEU A 205 -4.36 14.98 23.22
C LEU A 205 -5.06 16.32 23.48
N VAL A 206 -6.33 16.44 23.08
CA VAL A 206 -7.10 17.70 23.12
C VAL A 206 -8.25 17.64 24.14
N GLY A 207 -8.93 16.49 24.25
CA GLY A 207 -10.18 16.36 25.02
C GLY A 207 -10.05 16.11 26.52
N GLY A 208 -8.84 15.89 27.06
CA GLY A 208 -8.64 15.54 28.46
C GLY A 208 -8.49 16.77 29.37
N MET A 209 -9.53 17.13 30.15
CA MET A 209 -9.52 18.29 31.05
C MET A 209 -8.36 18.35 32.09
N ASN A 210 -7.62 17.26 32.29
CA ASN A 210 -6.51 17.18 33.26
C ASN A 210 -5.16 16.68 32.67
N PHE A 211 -5.13 16.19 31.43
CA PHE A 211 -3.95 15.54 30.81
C PHE A 211 -3.84 15.85 29.30
N SER A 212 -4.16 17.08 28.90
CA SER A 212 -4.04 17.54 27.51
C SER A 212 -2.63 18.09 27.25
N GLU A 213 -1.67 17.21 26.98
CA GLU A 213 -0.28 17.58 26.68
C GLU A 213 -0.13 18.49 25.43
N ALA A 214 -1.15 18.53 24.56
CA ALA A 214 -1.15 19.39 23.37
C ALA A 214 -1.83 20.75 23.59
N GLN A 215 -2.35 21.05 24.78
CA GLN A 215 -2.92 22.36 25.11
C GLN A 215 -1.93 23.18 25.92
N PHE A 216 -1.54 24.34 25.39
CA PHE A 216 -0.71 25.30 26.11
C PHE A 216 -1.49 26.59 26.36
N PHE A 217 -1.34 27.13 27.57
CA PHE A 217 -1.85 28.46 27.91
C PHE A 217 -0.79 29.49 27.53
N GLN A 218 -1.10 30.33 26.54
CA GLN A 218 -0.27 31.48 26.21
C GLN A 218 -0.38 32.50 27.35
N SER A 219 0.75 32.98 27.87
CA SER A 219 0.84 33.85 29.07
C SER A 219 -0.04 35.11 29.02
N ASP A 220 -0.41 35.57 27.82
CA ASP A 220 -1.16 36.81 27.60
C ASP A 220 -2.65 36.61 27.25
N THR A 221 -3.14 35.37 27.13
CA THR A 221 -4.53 35.10 26.72
C THR A 221 -5.19 33.93 27.48
N SER A 222 -6.45 34.09 27.89
CA SER A 222 -7.22 33.06 28.62
C SER A 222 -7.70 31.86 27.77
N TYR A 223 -7.34 31.76 26.48
CA TYR A 223 -7.70 30.61 25.66
C TYR A 223 -6.56 29.59 25.61
N ALA A 224 -6.91 28.30 25.73
CA ALA A 224 -5.99 27.20 25.49
C ALA A 224 -5.72 27.07 23.97
N VAL A 225 -4.45 27.09 23.57
CA VAL A 225 -4.05 26.87 22.17
C VAL A 225 -3.66 25.42 22.00
N VAL A 226 -4.18 24.77 20.96
CA VAL A 226 -3.82 23.39 20.61
C VAL A 226 -2.59 23.40 19.71
N ASP A 227 -1.56 22.66 20.08
CA ASP A 227 -0.42 22.39 19.21
C ASP A 227 -0.82 21.42 18.09
N PHE A 228 -1.11 22.01 16.94
CA PHE A 228 -1.51 21.31 15.73
C PHE A 228 -0.43 20.35 15.20
N ASN A 229 0.85 20.69 15.36
CA ASN A 229 1.95 19.85 14.89
C ASN A 229 2.08 18.59 15.74
N MET A 230 1.92 18.71 17.05
CA MET A 230 1.93 17.56 17.95
C MET A 230 0.77 16.61 17.66
N PHE A 231 -0.45 17.15 17.47
CA PHE A 231 -1.63 16.36 17.11
C PHE A 231 -1.45 15.63 15.77
N SER A 232 -0.96 16.33 14.75
CA SER A 232 -0.68 15.77 13.43
C SER A 232 0.36 14.64 13.47
N ASN A 233 1.48 14.86 14.17
CA ASN A 233 2.53 13.85 14.31
C ASN A 233 2.04 12.59 15.03
N ALA A 234 1.22 12.74 16.08
CA ALA A 234 0.65 11.60 16.78
C ALA A 234 -0.26 10.77 15.86
N CYS A 235 -1.18 11.42 15.14
CA CYS A 235 -2.06 10.75 14.18
C CYS A 235 -1.28 9.98 13.13
N TYR A 236 -0.17 10.56 12.63
CA TYR A 236 0.70 9.90 11.67
C TYR A 236 1.34 8.63 12.25
N ILE A 237 1.92 8.69 13.46
CA ILE A 237 2.55 7.52 14.11
C ILE A 237 1.53 6.40 14.31
N TYR A 238 0.33 6.72 14.81
CA TYR A 238 -0.72 5.71 14.99
C TYR A 238 -1.16 5.09 13.67
N LEU A 239 -1.27 5.88 12.61
CA LEU A 239 -1.60 5.38 11.29
C LEU A 239 -0.53 4.43 10.76
N VAL A 240 0.75 4.77 10.94
CA VAL A 240 1.89 3.92 10.58
C VAL A 240 1.86 2.58 11.30
N VAL A 241 1.65 2.61 12.61
CA VAL A 241 1.59 1.40 13.45
C VAL A 241 0.42 0.53 13.02
N THR A 242 -0.75 1.14 12.80
CA THR A 242 -1.97 0.45 12.39
C THR A 242 -1.83 -0.25 11.05
N VAL A 243 -1.27 0.44 10.04
CA VAL A 243 -1.05 -0.15 8.70
C VAL A 243 -0.02 -1.27 8.77
N THR A 244 1.06 -1.09 9.53
CA THR A 244 2.08 -2.13 9.73
C THR A 244 1.49 -3.37 10.40
N MET A 245 0.73 -3.18 11.48
CA MET A 245 0.05 -4.26 12.19
C MET A 245 -0.94 -4.98 11.27
N ARG A 246 -1.69 -4.24 10.44
CA ARG A 246 -2.62 -4.84 9.49
C ARG A 246 -1.93 -5.78 8.51
N ILE A 247 -0.79 -5.38 7.96
CA ILE A 247 0.00 -6.24 7.04
C ILE A 247 0.45 -7.52 7.77
N VAL A 248 0.88 -7.41 9.03
CA VAL A 248 1.28 -8.58 9.85
C VAL A 248 0.11 -9.54 10.05
N VAL A 249 -1.06 -9.03 10.45
CA VAL A 249 -2.26 -9.85 10.70
C VAL A 249 -2.72 -10.57 9.43
N MET A 250 -2.55 -9.95 8.26
CA MET A 250 -3.00 -10.51 6.99
C MET A 250 -2.01 -11.49 6.37
N SER A 251 -0.73 -11.38 6.73
CA SER A 251 0.29 -12.30 6.24
C SER A 251 0.14 -13.66 6.89
N LYS A 252 -0.09 -14.68 6.07
CA LYS A 252 -0.14 -16.08 6.52
C LYS A 252 1.24 -16.71 6.55
N TYR A 253 2.15 -16.19 5.75
CA TYR A 253 3.53 -16.66 5.69
C TYR A 253 4.50 -15.52 6.03
N LEU A 254 4.78 -15.37 7.32
CA LEU A 254 5.72 -14.39 7.83
C LEU A 254 7.17 -14.82 7.55
N ASN A 255 7.64 -14.53 6.34
CA ASN A 255 9.03 -14.73 5.99
C ASN A 255 9.92 -13.71 6.70
N ARG A 256 11.18 -14.09 6.97
CA ARG A 256 12.18 -13.19 7.60
C ARG A 256 12.32 -11.88 6.85
N CYS A 257 12.25 -11.90 5.52
CA CYS A 257 12.31 -10.69 4.69
C CYS A 257 11.12 -9.74 4.92
N ILE A 258 9.91 -10.26 5.13
CA ILE A 258 8.72 -9.45 5.43
C ILE A 258 8.88 -8.83 6.81
N ILE A 259 9.27 -9.62 7.81
CA ILE A 259 9.48 -9.14 9.19
C ILE A 259 10.54 -8.03 9.21
N ILE A 260 11.73 -8.29 8.66
CA ILE A 260 12.81 -7.30 8.59
C ILE A 260 12.35 -6.07 7.83
N GLY A 261 11.68 -6.24 6.69
CA GLY A 261 11.17 -5.13 5.90
C GLY A 261 10.16 -4.26 6.64
N LEU A 262 9.25 -4.85 7.40
CA LEU A 262 8.26 -4.12 8.20
C LEU A 262 8.93 -3.38 9.35
N PHE A 263 9.89 -3.99 10.05
CA PHE A 263 10.66 -3.31 11.10
C PHE A 263 11.50 -2.16 10.56
N VAL A 264 12.19 -2.37 9.45
CA VAL A 264 12.98 -1.34 8.77
C VAL A 264 12.08 -0.19 8.34
N THR A 265 10.91 -0.48 7.76
CA THR A 265 9.95 0.55 7.38
C THR A 265 9.44 1.33 8.61
N GLY A 266 9.05 0.66 9.69
CA GLY A 266 8.63 1.33 10.92
C GLY A 266 9.73 2.22 11.51
N PHE A 267 10.96 1.69 11.63
CA PHE A 267 12.09 2.39 12.22
C PHE A 267 12.55 3.59 11.39
N ILE A 268 12.70 3.43 10.06
CA ILE A 268 13.11 4.52 9.17
C ILE A 268 12.19 5.70 9.31
N ASN A 269 10.89 5.45 9.36
CA ASN A 269 9.95 6.55 9.40
C ASN A 269 9.86 7.21 10.77
N LEU A 270 9.96 6.45 11.87
CA LEU A 270 10.14 7.04 13.20
C LEU A 270 11.41 7.91 13.26
N ALA A 271 12.51 7.45 12.66
CA ALA A 271 13.76 8.21 12.57
C ALA A 271 13.60 9.48 11.74
N ILE A 272 12.90 9.43 10.60
CA ILE A 272 12.60 10.60 9.78
C ILE A 272 11.75 11.61 10.55
N MET A 273 10.71 11.16 11.25
CA MET A 273 9.88 12.04 12.08
C MET A 273 10.69 12.71 13.20
N TYR A 274 11.54 11.94 13.87
CA TYR A 274 12.40 12.47 14.93
C TYR A 274 13.39 13.53 14.41
N ILE A 275 14.02 13.27 13.26
CA ILE A 275 14.92 14.23 12.62
C ILE A 275 14.16 15.49 12.21
N TYR A 276 12.95 15.33 11.65
CA TYR A 276 12.11 16.45 11.26
C TYR A 276 11.76 17.35 12.46
N GLN A 277 11.27 16.77 13.56
CA GLN A 277 10.95 17.51 14.79
C GLN A 277 12.18 18.25 15.34
N ARG A 278 13.33 17.56 15.41
CA ARG A 278 14.60 18.14 15.86
C ARG A 278 15.04 19.35 15.01
N SER A 279 14.71 19.36 13.71
CA SER A 279 15.04 20.47 12.82
C SER A 279 14.11 21.67 13.02
N HIS A 280 12.82 21.42 13.28
CA HIS A 280 11.80 22.45 13.46
C HIS A 280 11.95 23.20 14.80
N ASP A 281 12.35 22.51 15.87
CA ASP A 281 12.64 23.11 17.18
C ASP A 281 13.81 24.10 17.14
N LYS A 282 14.77 23.89 16.24
CA LYS A 282 15.95 24.77 16.11
C LYS A 282 15.66 26.08 15.38
N ILE A 283 14.58 26.13 14.60
CA ILE A 283 14.21 27.30 13.79
C ILE A 283 13.31 28.25 14.60
N SER A 284 12.61 27.72 15.61
CA SER A 284 11.59 28.44 16.40
C SER A 284 12.10 29.07 17.70
N MET A 285 13.34 28.79 18.14
CA MET A 285 13.95 29.48 19.29
C MET A 285 14.64 30.78 18.82
N PRO A 286 14.18 31.98 19.23
CA PRO A 286 14.98 33.19 19.04
C PRO A 286 16.29 33.07 19.83
N PRO A 287 17.41 33.64 19.34
CA PRO A 287 18.66 33.64 20.09
C PRO A 287 18.42 34.25 21.48
N PRO A 288 19.02 33.70 22.56
CA PRO A 288 18.85 34.27 23.89
C PRO A 288 19.26 35.74 23.85
N PRO A 289 18.47 36.66 24.43
CA PRO A 289 18.85 38.06 24.47
C PRO A 289 20.23 38.17 25.13
N PRO A 290 21.14 39.01 24.58
CA PRO A 290 22.45 39.18 25.17
C PRO A 290 22.25 39.57 26.63
N ALA A 291 22.95 38.88 27.54
CA ALA A 291 22.89 39.15 28.97
C ALA A 291 23.12 40.64 29.20
N VAL A 292 22.04 41.37 29.46
CA VAL A 292 22.14 42.75 29.92
C VAL A 292 22.84 42.61 31.27
N ARG A 293 24.12 43.00 31.31
CA ARG A 293 24.83 43.26 32.56
C ARG A 293 23.98 44.27 33.30
N SER A 294 23.15 43.78 34.22
CA SER A 294 22.46 44.59 35.20
C SER A 294 23.53 45.34 35.97
N LEU A 295 23.65 46.61 35.64
CA LEU A 295 24.43 47.61 36.33
C LEU A 295 23.72 47.81 37.68
N VAL A 296 24.02 46.89 38.61
CA VAL A 296 23.55 46.95 39.99
C VAL A 296 24.39 48.02 40.68
N LEU A 297 23.82 49.23 40.73
CA LEU A 297 24.12 50.23 41.75
C LEU A 297 23.81 49.62 43.12
N LEU A 298 24.85 49.18 43.82
CA LEU A 298 24.93 49.04 45.28
C LEU A 298 26.25 49.75 45.61
N GLY A 299 26.25 50.92 46.26
CA GLY A 299 25.86 51.08 47.65
C GLY A 299 27.02 50.64 48.53
N GLY A 300 27.88 51.58 48.93
CA GLY A 300 29.07 51.34 49.76
C GLY A 300 29.81 52.63 50.12
N ASP A 301 29.34 53.24 51.22
CA ASP A 301 30.03 53.96 52.31
C ASP A 301 31.19 54.95 52.09
N ASP A 302 30.96 56.10 52.75
CA ASP A 302 31.85 56.92 53.58
C ASP A 302 32.75 58.03 53.01
N LEU A 303 32.84 59.09 53.84
CA LEU A 303 33.67 60.32 53.83
C LEU A 303 33.07 61.48 53.00
N GLY A 304 32.81 62.68 53.52
CA GLY A 304 33.13 63.31 54.79
C GLY A 304 32.95 64.84 54.61
N ASP A 305 32.83 65.53 55.74
CA ASP A 305 33.22 66.93 55.96
C ASP A 305 32.35 68.12 55.49
N THR A 306 31.74 68.72 56.54
CA THR A 306 31.85 70.13 56.97
C THR A 306 31.04 71.24 56.28
N CYS A 307 30.30 71.93 57.17
CA CYS A 307 29.86 73.34 57.19
C CYS A 307 28.78 73.81 56.20
#